data_AF-A0A2D8GKC6-F1
#
_entry.id   AF-A0A2D8GKC6-F1
#
_cell.length_a   1.000
_cell.length_b   1.000
_cell.length_c   1.000
_cell.angle_alpha   90.00
_cell.angle_beta   90.00
_cell.angle_gamma   90.00
#
_symmetry.space_group_name_H-M   'P 1'
#
loop_
_entity.id
_entity.type
_entity.pdbx_description
1 polymer ?
#
loop_
_entity_poly.entity_id
_entity_poly.type
_entity_poly.pdbx_seq_one_letter_code
_entity_poly.pdbx_strand_id
1 'polypeptide(L)'
;TPHRPDSYYGLAKCFAEDMAKLYWDKKGLETVCLRILSCATVTNARALGSWLSYNDLIHLVERAIDTPVTGFTVIYGVSNNERSPVDNSKASFLGYRPTDNAEQFAEQILAEAPTPDPSDPDQMCHAGPFATTDLGESGVAKLGLVEKVR
;
A
#
# COMPACT_ATOMS: atom_id res chain seq x y z
N THR A 1 0.54 -12.23 6.90
CA THR A 1 -0.34 -12.04 8.08
C THR A 1 -1.78 -12.30 7.67
N PRO A 2 -2.67 -12.68 8.59
CA PRO A 2 -4.10 -12.82 8.30
C PRO A 2 -4.68 -11.53 7.72
N HIS A 3 -5.65 -11.63 6.82
CA HIS A 3 -6.39 -10.47 6.32
C HIS A 3 -7.15 -9.77 7.46
N ARG A 4 -7.15 -8.44 7.44
CA ARG A 4 -7.94 -7.58 8.34
C ARG A 4 -8.49 -6.38 7.54
N PRO A 5 -9.44 -6.60 6.60
CA PRO A 5 -9.95 -5.53 5.76
C PRO A 5 -10.72 -4.50 6.58
N ASP A 6 -10.52 -3.23 6.24
CA ASP A 6 -11.15 -2.05 6.87
C ASP A 6 -12.45 -1.59 6.18
N SER A 7 -12.73 -2.11 4.98
CA SER A 7 -13.82 -1.64 4.11
C SER A 7 -14.29 -2.75 3.16
N TYR A 8 -15.44 -2.56 2.50
CA TYR A 8 -15.88 -3.46 1.43
C TYR A 8 -14.88 -3.51 0.26
N TYR A 9 -14.21 -2.40 0.00
CA TYR A 9 -13.10 -2.36 -0.97
C TYR A 9 -11.97 -3.29 -0.54
N GLY A 10 -11.48 -3.16 0.70
CA GLY A 10 -10.44 -4.02 1.25
C GLY A 10 -10.84 -5.50 1.23
N LEU A 11 -12.10 -5.79 1.61
CA LEU A 11 -12.65 -7.15 1.60
C LEU A 11 -12.68 -7.75 0.18
N ALA A 12 -13.08 -6.96 -0.82
CA ALA A 12 -13.06 -7.39 -2.22
C ALA A 12 -11.63 -7.70 -2.71
N LYS A 13 -10.63 -6.97 -2.21
CA LYS A 13 -9.21 -7.27 -2.50
C LYS A 13 -8.74 -8.55 -1.83
N CYS A 14 -9.17 -8.83 -0.59
CA CYS A 14 -8.91 -10.12 0.07
C CYS A 14 -9.47 -11.30 -0.76
N PHE A 15 -10.71 -11.18 -1.24
CA PHE A 15 -11.31 -12.18 -2.13
C PHE A 15 -10.47 -12.40 -3.40
N ALA A 16 -9.97 -11.32 -4.01
CA ALA A 16 -9.13 -11.41 -5.21
C ALA A 16 -7.79 -12.13 -4.93
N GLU A 17 -7.18 -11.92 -3.76
CA GLU A 17 -5.97 -12.65 -3.35
C GLU A 17 -6.25 -14.14 -3.15
N ASP A 18 -7.35 -14.50 -2.50
CA ASP A 18 -7.74 -15.91 -2.30
C ASP A 18 -8.07 -16.59 -3.64
N MET A 19 -8.73 -15.88 -4.55
CA MET A 19 -8.98 -16.35 -5.91
C MET A 19 -7.67 -16.57 -6.66
N ALA A 20 -6.71 -15.65 -6.60
CA ALA A 20 -5.40 -15.82 -7.20
C ALA A 20 -4.66 -17.04 -6.62
N LYS A 21 -4.70 -17.24 -5.30
CA LYS A 21 -4.11 -18.43 -4.66
C LYS A 21 -4.75 -19.73 -5.15
N LEU A 22 -6.07 -19.76 -5.27
CA LEU A 22 -6.81 -20.91 -5.79
C LEU A 22 -6.36 -21.26 -7.22
N TYR A 23 -6.23 -20.26 -8.09
CA TYR A 23 -5.81 -20.46 -9.48
C TYR A 23 -4.35 -20.89 -9.59
N TRP A 24 -3.46 -20.38 -8.74
CA TRP A 24 -2.11 -20.90 -8.63
C TRP A 24 -2.12 -22.39 -8.26
N ASP A 25 -2.82 -22.78 -7.18
CA ASP A 25 -2.81 -24.15 -6.69
C ASP A 25 -3.48 -25.16 -7.64
N LYS A 26 -4.48 -24.73 -8.40
CA LYS A 26 -5.26 -25.61 -9.29
C LYS A 26 -4.80 -25.60 -10.74
N LYS A 27 -4.19 -24.50 -11.18
CA LYS A 27 -3.92 -24.24 -12.61
C LYS A 27 -2.50 -23.74 -12.88
N GLY A 28 -1.68 -23.51 -11.85
CA GLY A 28 -0.34 -22.95 -12.01
C GLY A 28 -0.34 -21.53 -12.56
N LEU A 29 -1.46 -20.80 -12.45
CA LEU A 29 -1.52 -19.40 -12.88
C LEU A 29 -0.76 -18.56 -11.87
N GLU A 30 0.38 -18.03 -12.29
CA GLU A 30 1.18 -17.13 -11.48
C GLU A 30 0.47 -15.79 -11.28
N THR A 31 0.62 -15.20 -10.09
CA THR A 31 0.04 -13.91 -9.75
C THR A 31 0.85 -13.23 -8.66
N VAL A 32 1.19 -11.96 -8.91
CA VAL A 32 1.79 -11.07 -7.91
C VAL A 32 0.73 -10.08 -7.44
N CYS A 33 0.24 -10.27 -6.21
CA CYS A 33 -0.72 -9.38 -5.57
C CYS A 33 0.01 -8.18 -4.95
N LEU A 34 -0.10 -7.03 -5.61
CA LEU A 34 0.47 -5.76 -5.14
C LEU A 34 -0.49 -5.07 -4.16
N ARG A 35 -0.18 -5.15 -2.86
CA ARG A 35 -0.90 -4.39 -1.82
C ARG A 35 -0.42 -2.95 -1.81
N ILE A 36 -0.95 -2.14 -2.73
CA ILE A 36 -0.60 -0.72 -2.86
C ILE A 36 -1.03 0.02 -1.59
N LEU A 37 -0.09 0.68 -0.93
CA LEU A 37 -0.38 1.50 0.24
C LEU A 37 -0.88 2.90 -0.16
N SER A 38 0.00 3.83 -0.55
CA SER A 38 -0.40 5.20 -0.92
C SER A 38 0.40 5.70 -2.12
N CYS A 39 -0.13 5.46 -3.32
CA CYS A 39 0.43 5.95 -4.58
C CYS A 39 -0.19 7.29 -4.99
N ALA A 40 0.13 8.34 -4.23
CA ALA A 40 -0.37 9.70 -4.44
C ALA A 40 0.64 10.71 -3.87
N THR A 41 0.34 12.01 -3.97
CA THR A 41 1.09 13.05 -3.27
C THR A 41 1.10 12.79 -1.76
N VAL A 42 2.26 12.99 -1.12
CA VAL A 42 2.39 12.92 0.34
C VAL A 42 1.73 14.16 0.95
N THR A 43 0.65 13.98 1.71
CA THR A 43 -0.15 15.08 2.28
C THR A 43 -0.36 15.00 3.79
N ASN A 44 0.10 13.91 4.43
CA ASN A 44 -0.07 13.70 5.87
C ASN A 44 1.03 12.80 6.44
N ALA A 45 1.14 12.76 7.78
CA ALA A 45 2.18 12.02 8.49
C ALA A 45 2.14 10.51 8.20
N ARG A 46 0.95 9.91 8.02
CA ARG A 46 0.80 8.48 7.64
C ARG A 46 1.47 8.19 6.30
N ALA A 47 1.34 9.09 5.33
CA ALA A 47 1.94 8.93 4.01
C ALA A 47 3.47 8.83 4.07
N LEU A 48 4.15 9.37 5.10
CA LEU A 48 5.60 9.20 5.26
C LEU A 48 6.03 7.73 5.42
N GLY A 49 5.16 6.87 5.96
CA GLY A 49 5.41 5.43 6.01
C GLY A 49 4.84 4.68 4.81
N SER A 50 3.70 5.13 4.29
CA SER A 50 2.89 4.39 3.33
C SER A 50 3.07 4.80 1.87
N TRP A 51 3.88 5.82 1.58
CA TRP A 51 4.04 6.36 0.23
C TRP A 51 4.66 5.36 -0.73
N LEU A 52 4.13 5.34 -1.96
CA LEU A 52 4.69 4.66 -3.12
C LEU A 52 4.81 5.70 -4.22
N SER A 53 6.02 6.01 -4.65
CA SER A 53 6.23 6.90 -5.79
C SER A 53 5.76 6.25 -7.09
N TYR A 54 5.46 7.06 -8.11
CA TYR A 54 5.12 6.51 -9.42
C TYR A 54 6.27 5.73 -10.06
N ASN A 55 7.52 6.16 -9.86
CA ASN A 55 8.70 5.45 -10.37
C ASN A 55 8.85 4.09 -9.70
N ASP A 56 8.67 4.03 -8.39
CA ASP A 56 8.75 2.79 -7.63
C ASP A 56 7.55 1.87 -7.91
N LEU A 57 6.37 2.39 -8.23
CA LEU A 57 5.25 1.59 -8.73
C LEU A 57 5.57 0.96 -10.08
N ILE A 58 6.11 1.73 -11.02
CA ILE A 58 6.53 1.21 -12.34
C ILE A 58 7.55 0.11 -12.15
N HIS A 59 8.60 0.36 -11.36
CA HIS A 59 9.64 -0.62 -11.07
C HIS A 59 9.07 -1.89 -10.41
N LEU A 60 8.10 -1.77 -9.50
CA LEU A 60 7.42 -2.91 -8.89
C LEU A 60 6.67 -3.75 -9.91
N VAL A 61 5.96 -3.11 -10.84
CA VAL A 61 5.23 -3.79 -11.93
C VAL A 61 6.20 -4.46 -12.90
N GLU A 62 7.29 -3.80 -13.29
CA GLU A 62 8.35 -4.39 -14.13
C GLU A 62 8.90 -5.66 -13.47
N ARG A 63 9.23 -5.61 -12.17
CA ARG A 63 9.70 -6.79 -11.43
C ARG A 63 8.66 -7.89 -11.32
N ALA A 64 7.38 -7.56 -11.18
CA ALA A 64 6.32 -8.56 -11.18
C ALA A 64 6.15 -9.29 -12.53
N ILE A 65 6.55 -8.65 -13.63
CA ILE A 65 6.46 -9.21 -14.99
C ILE A 65 7.75 -9.93 -15.40
N ASP A 66 8.92 -9.33 -15.13
CA ASP A 66 10.21 -9.80 -15.60
C ASP A 66 10.77 -10.97 -14.76
N THR A 67 10.28 -11.17 -13.54
CA THR A 67 10.78 -12.23 -12.66
C THR A 67 10.45 -13.60 -13.27
N PRO A 68 11.44 -14.48 -13.52
CA PRO A 68 11.22 -15.73 -14.26
C PRO A 68 10.20 -16.69 -13.63
N VAL A 69 10.06 -16.67 -12.31
CA VAL A 69 9.09 -17.47 -11.55
C VAL A 69 8.59 -16.63 -10.39
N THR A 70 7.29 -16.39 -10.35
CA THR A 70 6.62 -15.56 -9.33
C THR A 70 5.69 -16.36 -8.43
N GLY A 71 5.15 -17.49 -8.91
CA GLY A 71 4.17 -18.29 -8.19
C GLY A 71 2.96 -17.48 -7.75
N PHE A 72 2.45 -17.76 -6.54
CA PHE A 72 1.55 -16.85 -5.83
C PHE A 72 2.35 -16.01 -4.85
N THR A 73 2.44 -14.71 -5.10
CA THR A 73 3.22 -13.79 -4.28
C THR A 73 2.41 -12.60 -3.85
N VAL A 74 2.53 -12.23 -2.57
CA VAL A 74 1.99 -10.99 -2.02
C VAL A 74 3.16 -10.09 -1.69
N ILE A 75 3.10 -8.85 -2.14
CA ILE A 75 4.10 -7.81 -1.86
C ILE A 75 3.40 -6.49 -1.55
N TYR A 76 3.90 -5.73 -0.59
CA TYR A 76 3.42 -4.39 -0.31
C TYR A 76 4.03 -3.39 -1.29
N GLY A 77 3.18 -2.62 -1.96
CA GLY A 77 3.58 -1.50 -2.80
C GLY A 77 3.87 -0.29 -1.92
N VAL A 78 5.15 -0.10 -1.60
CA VAL A 78 5.70 1.00 -0.81
C VAL A 78 7.11 1.32 -1.30
N SER A 79 7.45 2.60 -1.34
CA SER A 79 8.81 3.08 -1.62
C SER A 79 9.78 2.72 -0.48
N ASN A 80 11.06 3.07 -0.60
CA ASN A 80 12.07 2.79 0.43
C ASN A 80 11.98 3.77 1.61
N ASN A 81 10.77 3.88 2.16
CA ASN A 81 10.48 4.80 3.25
C ASN A 81 11.12 4.29 4.55
N GLU A 82 11.89 5.14 5.22
CA GLU A 82 12.48 4.84 6.53
C GLU A 82 11.43 4.44 7.57
N ARG A 83 10.21 4.97 7.40
CA ARG A 83 9.07 4.78 8.31
C ARG A 83 8.11 3.68 7.83
N SER A 84 8.53 2.83 6.90
CA SER A 84 7.67 1.78 6.34
C SER A 84 7.17 0.83 7.44
N PRO A 85 5.84 0.61 7.55
CA PRO A 85 5.29 -0.25 8.59
C PRO A 85 5.15 -1.72 8.13
N VAL A 86 5.68 -2.06 6.95
CA VAL A 86 5.49 -3.36 6.30
C VAL A 86 6.82 -3.99 5.89
N ASP A 87 6.84 -5.33 5.86
CA ASP A 87 8.01 -6.12 5.50
C ASP A 87 7.78 -6.88 4.18
N ASN A 88 8.70 -6.68 3.23
CA ASN A 88 8.71 -7.34 1.92
C ASN A 88 9.79 -8.43 1.81
N SER A 89 10.46 -8.82 2.90
CA SER A 89 11.54 -9.81 2.93
C SER A 89 11.18 -11.13 2.22
N LYS A 90 9.92 -11.59 2.37
CA LYS A 90 9.40 -12.82 1.74
C LYS A 90 9.23 -12.73 0.21
N ALA A 91 9.13 -11.51 -0.33
CA ALA A 91 9.01 -11.25 -1.77
C ALA A 91 10.33 -10.70 -2.36
N SER A 92 11.44 -10.77 -1.61
CA SER A 92 12.74 -10.22 -2.01
C SER A 92 13.31 -10.82 -3.30
N PHE A 93 12.88 -12.04 -3.65
CA PHE A 93 13.24 -12.76 -4.87
C PHE A 93 12.69 -12.11 -6.15
N LEU A 94 11.66 -11.25 -6.05
CA LEU A 94 11.19 -10.42 -7.18
C LEU A 94 12.24 -9.39 -7.61
N GLY A 95 13.29 -9.15 -6.80
CA GLY A 95 14.31 -8.15 -7.11
C GLY A 95 13.83 -6.71 -7.00
N TYR A 96 12.64 -6.47 -6.45
CA TYR A 96 12.15 -5.12 -6.19
C TYR A 96 13.01 -4.43 -5.11
N ARG A 97 13.63 -3.32 -5.50
CA ARG A 97 14.48 -2.46 -4.67
C ARG A 97 14.05 -1.02 -4.93
N PRO A 98 13.05 -0.50 -4.22
CA PRO A 98 12.59 0.87 -4.42
C PRO A 98 13.71 1.86 -4.08
N THR A 99 13.71 3.02 -4.72
CA THR A 99 14.78 4.02 -4.55
C THR A 99 14.29 5.32 -3.93
N ASP A 100 13.01 5.65 -4.12
CA ASP A 100 12.47 6.89 -3.54
C ASP A 100 12.21 6.69 -2.04
N ASN A 101 12.23 7.80 -1.30
CA ASN A 101 11.99 7.80 0.15
C ASN A 101 11.12 9.00 0.51
N ALA A 102 10.03 8.76 1.24
CA ALA A 102 9.11 9.81 1.68
C ALA A 102 9.72 10.80 2.68
N GLU A 103 10.87 10.48 3.28
CA GLU A 103 11.55 11.37 4.23
C GLU A 103 11.90 12.73 3.61
N GLN A 104 12.01 12.83 2.29
CA GLN A 104 12.16 14.09 1.56
C GLN A 104 11.00 15.09 1.80
N PHE A 105 9.84 14.62 2.26
CA PHE A 105 8.67 15.44 2.59
C PHE A 105 8.47 15.61 4.10
N ALA A 106 9.26 14.94 4.94
CA ALA A 106 8.98 14.81 6.36
C ALA A 106 9.01 16.15 7.11
N GLU A 107 9.96 17.02 6.81
CA GLU A 107 10.07 18.34 7.45
C GLU A 107 8.79 19.16 7.26
N GLN A 108 8.34 19.32 6.01
CA GLN A 108 7.13 20.07 5.70
C GLN A 108 5.88 19.40 6.30
N ILE A 109 5.72 18.10 6.09
CA ILE A 109 4.53 17.37 6.52
C ILE A 109 4.38 17.37 8.04
N LEU A 110 5.47 17.21 8.79
CA LEU A 110 5.42 17.19 10.25
C LEU A 110 5.27 18.59 10.85
N ALA A 111 5.74 19.64 10.18
CA ALA A 111 5.50 21.02 10.60
C ALA A 111 4.01 21.41 10.50
N GLU A 112 3.28 20.84 9.54
CA GLU A 112 1.86 21.09 9.29
C GLU A 112 0.93 20.07 9.99
N ALA A 113 1.48 18.96 10.50
CA ALA A 113 0.70 17.88 11.10
C ALA A 113 0.05 18.28 12.43
N PRO A 114 -1.19 17.82 12.71
CA PRO A 114 -1.77 17.96 14.04
C PRO A 114 -0.96 17.15 15.07
N THR A 115 -1.13 17.48 16.35
CA THR A 115 -0.55 16.69 17.45
C THR A 115 -0.98 15.22 17.32
N PRO A 116 -0.05 14.25 17.30
CA PRO A 116 -0.40 12.84 17.18
C PRO A 116 -1.30 12.37 18.33
N ASP A 117 -2.32 11.59 17.99
CA ASP A 117 -3.20 10.94 18.97
C ASP A 117 -3.04 9.41 18.86
N PRO A 118 -2.37 8.77 19.83
CA PRO A 118 -2.16 7.32 19.80
C PRO A 118 -3.44 6.50 20.03
N SER A 119 -4.56 7.15 20.38
CA SER A 119 -5.87 6.50 20.52
C SER A 119 -6.71 6.57 19.25
N ASP A 120 -6.32 7.37 18.26
CA ASP A 120 -7.05 7.57 17.01
C ASP A 120 -6.77 6.41 16.02
N PRO A 121 -7.77 5.57 15.70
CA PRO A 121 -7.57 4.47 14.75
C PRO A 121 -7.22 4.93 13.33
N ASP A 122 -7.55 6.17 12.95
CA ASP A 122 -7.11 6.75 11.66
C ASP A 122 -5.58 6.84 11.61
N GLN A 123 -4.95 7.26 12.70
CA GLN A 123 -3.49 7.40 12.77
C GLN A 123 -2.78 6.07 13.00
N MET A 124 -3.43 5.15 13.74
CA MET A 124 -2.80 3.92 14.22
C MET A 124 -2.98 2.70 13.30
N CYS A 125 -3.92 2.76 12.36
CA CYS A 125 -4.15 1.67 11.39
C CYS A 125 -3.49 1.98 10.04
N HIS A 126 -2.97 0.94 9.36
CA HIS A 126 -2.37 1.11 8.03
C HIS A 126 -3.33 1.73 7.01
N ALA A 127 -4.63 1.52 7.16
CA ALA A 127 -5.66 2.01 6.26
C ALA A 127 -5.91 3.52 6.35
N GLY A 128 -5.48 4.18 7.44
CA GLY A 128 -5.84 5.57 7.64
C GLY A 128 -7.36 5.73 7.83
N PRO A 129 -8.00 6.68 7.14
CA PRO A 129 -9.39 7.08 7.44
C PRO A 129 -10.41 6.01 7.06
N PHE A 130 -10.00 5.01 6.27
CA PHE A 130 -10.83 3.84 5.99
C PHE A 130 -11.07 2.98 7.23
N ALA A 131 -10.17 2.99 8.23
CA ALA A 131 -10.36 2.25 9.48
C ALA A 131 -11.50 2.81 10.37
N THR A 132 -11.89 4.07 10.15
CA THR A 132 -12.93 4.76 10.92
C THR A 132 -14.14 5.14 10.06
N THR A 133 -14.18 4.74 8.79
CA THR A 133 -15.29 5.01 7.90
C THR A 133 -16.34 3.91 7.99
N ASP A 134 -17.60 4.31 8.15
CA ASP A 134 -18.72 3.38 8.22
C ASP A 134 -18.89 2.59 6.91
N LEU A 135 -19.45 1.39 7.04
CA LEU A 135 -19.72 0.54 5.89
C LEU A 135 -20.73 1.19 4.94
N GLY A 136 -20.37 1.24 3.66
CA GLY A 136 -21.19 1.88 2.62
C GLY A 136 -20.78 3.32 2.31
N GLU A 137 -19.94 3.93 3.15
CA GLU A 137 -19.40 5.27 2.92
C GLU A 137 -18.02 5.22 2.25
N SER A 138 -17.73 6.22 1.42
CA SER A 138 -16.43 6.31 0.75
C SER A 138 -15.39 6.99 1.63
N GLY A 139 -14.40 6.23 2.09
CA GLY A 139 -13.24 6.78 2.81
C GLY A 139 -12.38 7.71 1.95
N VAL A 140 -12.52 7.67 0.61
CA VAL A 140 -11.79 8.56 -0.32
C VAL A 140 -12.16 10.02 -0.09
N ALA A 141 -13.41 10.32 0.27
CA ALA A 141 -13.86 11.67 0.56
C ALA A 141 -13.09 12.30 1.75
N LYS A 142 -12.56 11.47 2.66
CA LYS A 142 -11.76 11.91 3.81
C LYS A 142 -10.28 12.10 3.49
N LEU A 143 -9.78 11.66 2.33
CA LEU A 143 -8.36 11.72 1.99
C LEU A 143 -7.89 13.09 1.47
N GLY A 144 -8.80 14.02 1.16
CA GLY A 144 -8.45 15.36 0.70
C GLY A 144 -7.60 15.39 -0.58
N LEU A 145 -7.65 14.34 -1.41
CA LEU A 145 -6.83 14.23 -2.62
C LEU A 145 -7.29 15.25 -3.66
N VAL A 146 -6.37 16.10 -4.12
CA VAL A 146 -6.60 17.01 -5.24
C VAL A 146 -6.22 16.29 -6.53
N GLU A 147 -7.19 15.97 -7.37
CA GLU A 147 -6.91 15.48 -8.73
C GLU A 147 -6.23 16.58 -9.53
N LYS A 148 -4.93 16.43 -9.83
CA LYS A 148 -4.31 17.19 -10.92
C LYS A 148 -4.79 16.58 -12.23
N VAL A 149 -5.86 17.13 -12.77
CA VAL A 149 -6.26 16.88 -14.16
C VAL A 149 -5.06 17.21 -15.05
N ARG A 150 -4.59 16.22 -15.80
CA ARG A 150 -3.57 16.41 -16.85
C ARG A 150 -4.19 17.03 -18.09
#